data_AF-A0A3Q3SYJ2-F1
#
_entry.id   AF-A0A3Q3SYJ2-F1
#
_cell.length_a   1.000
_cell.length_b   1.000
_cell.length_c   1.000
_cell.angle_alpha   90.00
_cell.angle_beta   90.00
_cell.angle_gamma   90.00
#
_symmetry.space_group_name_H-M   'P 1'
#
loop_
_entity.id
_entity.type
_entity.pdbx_description
1 polymer ?
#
loop_
_entity_poly.entity_id
_entity_poly.type
_entity_poly.pdbx_seq_one_letter_code
_entity_poly.pdbx_strand_id
1 'polypeptide(L)'
;MRLYNHPYNRKKSTVAMRRCCCGYTGEVLGRNDHQACLSCSPALSKHLCGIILITPHTAMPLPDTMYCAQQINIPPELPDILKNFTKAAIRTQPKDLLLWSAAYFRALSKGECLPVKDRLEMNVATQKTDTGLTPGLLKTLHKQLSRTETCNKVELQKKWKGLCLPMDQLETLLLLGSFSSEVNWMEFFALGCSSLGGTLINSLKYACEILTEDEEGGAARIPFNVFAKLYTYLAHLDGDMSQNQIDNFLSSLQPQVRQKMGVVRR
;
A
#
# COMPACT_ATOMS: atom_id res chain seq x y z
N MET A 1 16.08 -34.17 19.43
CA MET A 1 15.39 -35.33 18.84
C MET A 1 15.29 -35.12 17.33
N ARG A 2 16.13 -35.81 16.57
CA ARG A 2 16.10 -35.87 15.10
C ARG A 2 15.13 -36.98 14.71
N LEU A 3 14.26 -36.77 13.72
CA LEU A 3 13.73 -37.84 12.89
C LEU A 3 13.76 -37.39 11.43
N TYR A 4 14.70 -37.96 10.70
CA TYR A 4 14.71 -38.05 9.24
C TYR A 4 13.71 -39.12 8.81
N ASN A 5 12.97 -38.87 7.72
CA ASN A 5 12.78 -39.84 6.65
C ASN A 5 12.26 -39.14 5.38
N HIS A 6 13.07 -39.25 4.34
CA HIS A 6 12.83 -38.98 2.90
C HIS A 6 13.22 -40.32 2.20
N PRO A 7 13.00 -40.59 0.90
CA PRO A 7 12.27 -39.84 -0.12
C PRO A 7 11.36 -40.70 -1.03
N TYR A 8 10.48 -40.05 -1.80
CA TYR A 8 9.99 -40.62 -3.05
C TYR A 8 9.93 -39.56 -4.15
N ASN A 9 10.50 -39.93 -5.29
CA ASN A 9 10.86 -39.12 -6.44
C ASN A 9 9.77 -39.24 -7.52
N ARG A 10 9.29 -38.14 -8.10
CA ARG A 10 8.67 -38.15 -9.44
C ARG A 10 8.81 -36.80 -10.14
N LYS A 11 9.72 -36.78 -11.11
CA LYS A 11 9.87 -35.77 -12.16
C LYS A 11 8.55 -35.60 -12.93
N LYS A 12 8.10 -34.37 -13.16
CA LYS A 12 7.20 -34.03 -14.26
C LYS A 12 7.65 -32.74 -14.94
N SER A 13 7.94 -32.88 -16.23
CA SER A 13 8.37 -31.84 -17.15
C SER A 13 7.32 -30.75 -17.33
N THR A 14 7.82 -29.53 -17.41
CA THR A 14 7.17 -28.29 -17.83
C THR A 14 6.86 -28.36 -19.33
N VAL A 15 5.60 -28.22 -19.72
CA VAL A 15 5.19 -27.90 -21.10
C VAL A 15 4.42 -26.59 -21.05
N ALA A 16 4.95 -25.59 -21.73
CA ALA A 16 4.38 -24.26 -21.86
C ALA A 16 3.15 -24.30 -22.79
N MET A 17 1.98 -24.02 -22.23
CA MET A 17 0.73 -23.94 -23.00
C MET A 17 0.50 -22.47 -23.40
N ARG A 18 0.81 -22.14 -24.66
CA ARG A 18 0.38 -20.88 -25.28
C ARG A 18 -1.14 -20.97 -25.50
N ARG A 19 -1.88 -20.07 -24.84
CA ARG A 19 -3.32 -19.89 -25.04
C ARG A 19 -3.56 -19.36 -26.46
N CYS A 20 -4.23 -20.15 -27.29
CA CYS A 20 -4.88 -19.67 -28.49
C CYS A 20 -6.30 -19.25 -28.09
N CYS A 21 -6.63 -17.97 -28.26
CA CYS A 21 -7.98 -17.45 -28.07
C CYS A 21 -8.80 -17.80 -29.31
N CYS A 22 -9.51 -18.93 -29.27
CA CYS A 22 -10.70 -19.09 -30.10
C CYS A 22 -11.68 -19.94 -29.28
N GLY A 23 -12.69 -19.27 -28.73
CA GLY A 23 -13.75 -19.91 -27.98
C GLY A 23 -14.68 -20.61 -28.95
N TYR A 24 -14.74 -21.94 -28.89
CA TYR A 24 -15.89 -22.71 -29.30
C TYR A 24 -15.92 -24.00 -28.49
N THR A 25 -17.02 -24.17 -27.75
CA THR A 25 -17.39 -25.38 -27.03
C THR A 25 -17.80 -26.46 -28.03
N GLY A 26 -17.22 -27.65 -27.93
CA GLY A 26 -17.59 -28.80 -28.76
C GLY A 26 -17.07 -30.10 -28.17
N GLU A 27 -17.98 -31.06 -28.06
CA GLU A 27 -17.87 -32.35 -27.38
C GLU A 27 -16.86 -33.33 -28.00
N VAL A 28 -16.53 -34.31 -27.15
CA VAL A 28 -15.67 -35.46 -27.35
C VAL A 28 -16.10 -36.32 -28.53
N LEU A 29 -15.19 -36.62 -29.46
CA LEU A 29 -15.26 -37.84 -30.30
C LEU A 29 -13.84 -38.31 -30.69
N GLY A 30 -13.67 -39.63 -30.71
CA GLY A 30 -12.42 -40.35 -30.61
C GLY A 30 -11.55 -40.48 -31.87
N ARG A 31 -10.40 -41.12 -31.64
CA ARG A 31 -9.37 -41.48 -32.63
C ARG A 31 -9.93 -42.32 -33.78
N ASN A 32 -9.58 -41.94 -35.00
CA ASN A 32 -8.88 -42.73 -36.03
C ASN A 32 -9.26 -42.15 -37.41
N ASP A 33 -8.26 -41.66 -38.15
CA ASP A 33 -7.90 -42.18 -39.48
C ASP A 33 -7.15 -41.16 -40.35
N HIS A 34 -6.19 -41.72 -41.05
CA HIS A 34 -5.22 -41.14 -41.93
C HIS A 34 -5.85 -40.59 -43.22
N GLN A 35 -5.31 -39.44 -43.68
CA GLN A 35 -4.91 -39.18 -45.07
C GLN A 35 -5.97 -39.18 -46.20
N ALA A 36 -6.22 -38.00 -46.79
CA ALA A 36 -6.24 -37.73 -48.24
C ALA A 36 -6.87 -36.33 -48.49
N CYS A 37 -6.10 -35.33 -48.93
CA CYS A 37 -5.83 -35.01 -50.34
C CYS A 37 -7.09 -34.68 -51.17
N LEU A 38 -7.26 -33.37 -51.39
CA LEU A 38 -7.49 -32.72 -52.70
C LEU A 38 -8.46 -33.39 -53.70
N SER A 39 -9.60 -32.75 -53.94
CA SER A 39 -10.13 -32.58 -55.31
C SER A 39 -11.13 -31.42 -55.41
N CYS A 40 -10.94 -30.63 -56.47
CA CYS A 40 -11.85 -29.76 -57.23
C CYS A 40 -13.37 -29.93 -56.97
N SER A 41 -14.25 -28.92 -57.08
CA SER A 41 -14.28 -27.81 -58.05
C SER A 41 -15.40 -26.80 -57.71
N PRO A 42 -15.48 -25.66 -58.44
CA PRO A 42 -16.13 -24.41 -58.07
C PRO A 42 -17.52 -24.21 -58.69
N ALA A 43 -18.40 -23.45 -58.03
CA ALA A 43 -19.51 -22.73 -58.68
C ALA A 43 -20.15 -21.73 -57.70
N LEU A 44 -20.43 -20.50 -58.20
CA LEU A 44 -21.11 -19.37 -57.55
C LEU A 44 -20.32 -18.72 -56.39
N SER A 45 -19.98 -17.44 -56.37
CA SER A 45 -20.61 -16.28 -57.00
C SER A 45 -19.54 -15.21 -57.23
N LYS A 46 -19.21 -14.99 -58.51
CA LYS A 46 -18.53 -13.79 -58.97
C LYS A 46 -19.59 -12.72 -59.20
N HIS A 47 -19.85 -11.87 -58.21
CA HIS A 47 -20.36 -10.51 -58.45
C HIS A 47 -20.18 -9.71 -57.15
N LEU A 48 -19.60 -8.51 -57.28
CA LEU A 48 -19.13 -7.59 -56.22
C LEU A 48 -17.67 -7.79 -55.78
N CYS A 49 -16.75 -7.99 -56.73
CA CYS A 49 -15.40 -7.44 -56.57
C CYS A 49 -15.39 -6.06 -57.24
N GLY A 50 -16.00 -5.10 -56.55
CA GLY A 50 -16.01 -3.69 -56.94
C GLY A 50 -14.64 -3.11 -56.66
N ILE A 51 -13.98 -2.68 -57.73
CA ILE A 51 -12.73 -1.92 -57.73
C ILE A 51 -12.92 -0.65 -56.88
N ILE A 52 -12.39 -0.63 -55.67
CA ILE A 52 -12.08 0.62 -54.97
C ILE A 52 -10.60 0.87 -55.22
N LEU A 53 -10.33 1.76 -56.18
CA LEU A 53 -9.04 2.42 -56.33
C LEU A 53 -8.71 3.08 -54.99
N ILE A 54 -7.74 2.52 -54.27
CA ILE A 54 -7.11 3.19 -53.13
C ILE A 54 -6.32 4.35 -53.75
N THR A 55 -6.89 5.54 -53.71
CA THR A 55 -6.13 6.78 -53.88
C THR A 55 -5.03 6.77 -52.81
N PRO A 56 -3.77 7.07 -53.16
CA PRO A 56 -2.75 7.27 -52.14
C PRO A 56 -3.23 8.44 -51.29
N HIS A 57 -3.59 8.17 -50.04
CA HIS A 57 -3.79 9.21 -49.05
C HIS A 57 -2.48 9.98 -49.00
N THR A 58 -2.46 11.16 -49.60
CA THR A 58 -1.40 12.13 -49.42
C THR A 58 -1.21 12.28 -47.92
N ALA A 59 -0.05 11.83 -47.42
CA ALA A 59 0.34 12.13 -46.06
C ALA A 59 0.34 13.66 -45.95
N MET A 60 -0.57 14.21 -45.16
CA MET A 60 -0.48 15.63 -44.84
C MET A 60 0.90 15.85 -44.20
N PRO A 61 1.71 16.82 -44.67
CA PRO A 61 2.92 17.17 -43.96
C PRO A 61 2.49 17.58 -42.54
N LEU A 62 3.11 16.96 -41.54
CA LEU A 62 2.97 17.41 -40.15
C LEU A 62 3.29 18.92 -40.15
N PRO A 63 2.45 19.76 -39.53
CA PRO A 63 2.73 21.20 -39.45
C PRO A 63 4.15 21.38 -38.94
N ASP A 64 4.96 22.18 -39.63
CA ASP A 64 6.27 22.59 -39.14
C ASP A 64 6.08 23.12 -37.72
N THR A 65 6.57 22.38 -36.74
CA THR A 65 6.59 22.82 -35.35
C THR A 65 7.41 24.10 -35.31
N MET A 66 6.74 25.27 -35.25
CA MET A 66 7.35 26.60 -35.15
C MET A 66 8.29 26.76 -33.94
N TYR A 67 8.28 25.80 -33.02
CA TYR A 67 9.10 25.80 -31.81
C TYR A 67 10.32 24.89 -32.00
N CYS A 68 11.52 25.48 -31.97
CA CYS A 68 12.77 24.73 -31.92
C CYS A 68 13.03 24.27 -30.49
N ALA A 69 13.50 23.03 -30.29
CA ALA A 69 13.83 22.51 -28.96
C ALA A 69 14.84 23.37 -28.18
N GLN A 70 15.70 24.11 -28.89
CA GLN A 70 16.67 25.05 -28.34
C GLN A 70 16.04 26.28 -27.67
N GLN A 71 14.78 26.62 -28.00
CA GLN A 71 14.04 27.74 -27.40
C GLN A 71 13.40 27.34 -26.05
N ILE A 72 13.30 26.04 -25.77
CA ILE A 72 12.71 25.50 -24.54
C ILE A 72 13.83 25.13 -23.59
N ASN A 73 14.15 26.02 -22.66
CA ASN A 73 15.11 25.71 -21.60
C ASN A 73 14.43 24.85 -20.52
N ILE A 74 14.73 23.55 -20.50
CA ILE A 74 14.24 22.62 -19.48
C ILE A 74 15.28 22.56 -18.35
N PRO A 75 14.93 22.95 -17.10
CA PRO A 75 15.85 22.81 -15.97
C PRO A 75 16.31 21.35 -15.80
N PRO A 76 17.60 21.08 -15.60
CA PRO A 76 18.14 19.72 -15.55
C PRO A 76 17.58 18.90 -14.37
N GLU A 77 17.09 19.54 -13.31
CA GLU A 77 16.51 18.88 -12.13
C GLU A 77 15.05 18.45 -12.33
N LEU A 78 14.34 19.07 -13.29
CA LEU A 78 12.90 18.86 -13.49
C LEU A 78 12.54 17.39 -13.76
N PRO A 79 13.25 16.65 -14.64
CA PRO A 79 12.95 15.24 -14.89
C PRO A 79 13.00 14.37 -13.63
N ASP A 80 13.98 14.59 -12.77
CA ASP A 80 14.14 13.81 -11.53
C ASP A 80 13.07 14.15 -10.50
N ILE A 81 12.68 15.43 -10.37
CA ILE A 81 11.57 15.84 -9.52
C ILE A 81 10.27 15.15 -9.95
N LEU A 82 9.95 15.16 -11.24
CA LEU A 82 8.74 14.52 -11.78
C LEU A 82 8.76 13.00 -11.60
N LYS A 83 9.92 12.37 -11.80
CA LYS A 83 10.13 10.93 -11.57
C LYS A 83 9.91 10.56 -10.10
N ASN A 84 10.47 11.33 -9.17
CA ASN A 84 10.32 11.09 -7.74
C ASN A 84 8.87 11.32 -7.27
N PHE A 85 8.23 12.38 -7.75
CA PHE A 85 6.80 12.63 -7.53
C PHE A 85 5.94 11.46 -8.01
N THR A 86 6.16 10.98 -9.24
CA THR A 86 5.39 9.87 -9.83
C THR A 86 5.58 8.58 -9.03
N LYS A 87 6.82 8.24 -8.64
CA LYS A 87 7.10 7.09 -7.77
C LYS A 87 6.39 7.21 -6.42
N ALA A 88 6.39 8.41 -5.82
CA ALA A 88 5.75 8.67 -4.55
C ALA A 88 4.21 8.54 -4.64
N ALA A 89 3.61 9.02 -5.73
CA ALA A 89 2.18 8.89 -5.99
C ALA A 89 1.78 7.42 -6.14
N ILE A 90 2.53 6.64 -6.93
CA ILE A 90 2.30 5.20 -7.13
C ILE A 90 2.38 4.43 -5.81
N ARG A 91 3.33 4.78 -4.94
CA ARG A 91 3.48 4.12 -3.62
C ARG A 91 2.36 4.48 -2.66
N THR A 92 1.93 5.74 -2.67
CA THR A 92 1.00 6.26 -1.66
C THR A 92 -0.45 5.98 -2.01
N GLN A 93 -0.79 5.89 -3.30
CA GLN A 93 -2.15 5.70 -3.80
C GLN A 93 -3.15 6.70 -3.16
N PRO A 94 -2.89 8.02 -3.23
CA PRO A 94 -3.76 9.00 -2.59
C PRO A 94 -5.14 9.00 -3.24
N LYS A 95 -6.20 9.14 -2.42
CA LYS A 95 -7.59 9.25 -2.92
C LYS A 95 -7.80 10.49 -3.80
N ASP A 96 -7.16 11.59 -3.43
CA ASP A 96 -7.15 12.84 -4.19
C ASP A 96 -5.71 13.21 -4.55
N LEU A 97 -5.34 13.04 -5.82
CA LEU A 97 -4.00 13.32 -6.30
C LEU A 97 -3.65 14.81 -6.24
N LEU A 98 -4.59 15.71 -6.49
CA LEU A 98 -4.33 17.15 -6.53
C LEU A 98 -4.04 17.69 -5.12
N LEU A 99 -4.89 17.33 -4.16
CA LEU A 99 -4.71 17.68 -2.75
C LEU A 99 -3.39 17.13 -2.21
N TRP A 100 -3.10 15.86 -2.49
CA TRP A 100 -1.86 15.22 -2.08
C TRP A 100 -0.64 15.88 -2.75
N SER A 101 -0.72 16.24 -4.03
CA SER A 101 0.37 16.91 -4.76
C SER A 101 0.73 18.25 -4.12
N ALA A 102 -0.27 19.04 -3.73
CA ALA A 102 -0.05 20.30 -3.02
C ALA A 102 0.65 20.08 -1.68
N ALA A 103 0.30 19.02 -0.94
CA ALA A 103 0.99 18.65 0.29
C ALA A 103 2.42 18.17 0.05
N TYR A 104 2.63 17.35 -0.98
CA TYR A 104 3.93 16.81 -1.39
C TYR A 104 4.92 17.93 -1.74
N PHE A 105 4.58 18.81 -2.68
CA PHE A 105 5.47 19.89 -3.11
C PHE A 105 5.69 20.93 -2.01
N ARG A 106 4.68 21.17 -1.16
CA ARG A 106 4.87 22.02 0.02
C ARG A 106 5.88 21.42 1.00
N ALA A 107 5.79 20.13 1.30
CA ALA A 107 6.77 19.45 2.16
C ALA A 107 8.17 19.46 1.52
N LEU A 108 8.25 19.18 0.21
CA LEU A 108 9.50 19.19 -0.55
C LEU A 108 10.18 20.58 -0.51
N SER A 109 9.41 21.65 -0.74
CA SER A 109 9.93 23.02 -0.72
C SER A 109 10.48 23.45 0.64
N LYS A 110 9.99 22.84 1.72
CA LYS A 110 10.39 23.14 3.11
C LYS A 110 11.46 22.18 3.65
N GLY A 111 11.86 21.17 2.89
CA GLY A 111 12.74 20.10 3.40
C GLY A 111 12.12 19.25 4.50
N GLU A 112 10.78 19.21 4.59
CA GLU A 112 10.06 18.39 5.56
C GLU A 112 9.96 16.93 5.09
N CYS A 113 9.68 16.01 6.02
CA CYS A 113 9.40 14.62 5.64
C CYS A 113 8.17 14.54 4.73
N LEU A 114 8.31 13.91 3.57
CA LEU A 114 7.29 13.88 2.53
C LEU A 114 6.09 12.99 2.94
N PRO A 115 4.86 13.31 2.52
CA PRO A 115 3.66 12.51 2.80
C PRO A 115 3.61 11.26 1.90
N VAL A 116 4.61 10.39 2.00
CA VAL A 116 4.84 9.27 1.10
C VAL A 116 4.98 7.97 1.88
N LYS A 117 4.29 6.93 1.43
CA LYS A 117 4.46 5.58 2.00
C LYS A 117 5.85 5.00 1.68
N ASP A 118 6.38 4.22 2.61
CA ASP A 118 7.62 3.44 2.43
C ASP A 118 7.49 2.31 1.40
N ARG A 119 6.28 1.86 1.13
CA ARG A 119 5.98 0.82 0.16
C ARG A 119 4.53 0.93 -0.27
N LEU A 120 4.21 0.37 -1.44
CA LEU A 120 2.84 0.13 -1.85
C LEU A 120 2.24 -0.99 -0.99
N GLU A 121 1.15 -0.69 -0.30
CA GLU A 121 0.35 -1.67 0.44
C GLU A 121 -0.78 -2.16 -0.45
N MET A 122 -1.02 -3.47 -0.48
CA MET A 122 -2.24 -4.00 -1.08
C MET A 122 -3.35 -3.83 -0.06
N ASN A 123 -4.31 -2.92 -0.32
CA ASN A 123 -5.47 -2.78 0.55
C ASN A 123 -6.22 -4.12 0.56
N VAL A 124 -6.12 -4.88 1.65
CA VAL A 124 -6.85 -6.14 1.78
C VAL A 124 -8.30 -5.77 2.06
N ALA A 125 -9.14 -5.83 1.04
CA ALA A 125 -10.57 -5.49 1.06
C ALA A 125 -11.43 -6.48 1.88
N THR A 126 -10.94 -7.01 3.00
CA THR A 126 -11.60 -8.12 3.71
C THR A 126 -12.17 -7.78 5.08
N GLN A 127 -12.01 -6.57 5.64
CA GLN A 127 -12.69 -6.23 6.89
C GLN A 127 -13.37 -4.86 6.85
N LYS A 128 -14.64 -4.87 7.27
CA LYS A 128 -15.73 -3.89 7.35
C LYS A 128 -15.45 -2.44 7.81
N THR A 129 -14.22 -1.93 7.80
CA THR A 129 -13.91 -0.56 8.23
C THR A 129 -13.34 0.25 7.07
N ASP A 130 -14.20 1.00 6.38
CA ASP A 130 -13.84 2.04 5.40
C ASP A 130 -13.30 3.29 6.13
N THR A 131 -12.31 3.11 7.00
CA THR A 131 -11.67 4.22 7.70
C THR A 131 -10.75 5.01 6.77
N GLY A 132 -10.27 4.41 5.69
CA GLY A 132 -9.31 5.03 4.76
C GLY A 132 -7.88 5.18 5.33
N LEU A 133 -7.71 5.07 6.64
CA LEU A 133 -6.41 4.97 7.31
C LEU A 133 -5.80 3.58 7.05
N THR A 134 -4.52 3.55 6.68
CA THR A 134 -3.75 2.31 6.55
C THR A 134 -2.52 2.36 7.46
N PRO A 135 -1.92 1.21 7.81
CA PRO A 135 -0.69 1.18 8.61
C PRO A 135 0.43 2.05 8.01
N GLY A 136 0.61 2.03 6.69
CA GLY A 136 1.59 2.85 5.97
C GLY A 136 1.29 4.35 6.01
N LEU A 137 0.01 4.76 6.00
CA LEU A 137 -0.35 6.17 6.21
C LEU A 137 -0.07 6.61 7.66
N LEU A 138 -0.39 5.76 8.64
CA LEU A 138 -0.10 6.04 10.04
C LEU A 138 1.42 6.08 10.31
N LYS A 139 2.20 5.20 9.67
CA LYS A 139 3.67 5.25 9.68
C LYS A 139 4.22 6.53 9.06
N THR A 140 3.60 7.00 7.97
CA THR A 140 3.97 8.27 7.34
C THR A 140 3.73 9.45 8.29
N LEU A 141 2.57 9.48 8.96
CA LEU A 141 2.29 10.49 10.00
C LEU A 141 3.28 10.40 11.16
N HIS A 142 3.60 9.19 11.61
CA HIS A 142 4.60 8.99 12.66
C HIS A 142 5.94 9.60 12.27
N LYS A 143 6.45 9.36 11.07
CA LYS A 143 7.70 9.99 10.60
C LYS A 143 7.65 11.52 10.53
N GLN A 144 6.47 12.08 10.26
CA GLN A 144 6.27 13.53 10.14
C GLN A 144 6.15 14.22 11.51
N LEU A 145 5.54 13.56 12.50
CA LEU A 145 5.13 14.17 13.76
C LEU A 145 5.86 13.62 15.00
N SER A 146 6.59 12.50 14.90
CA SER A 146 7.29 11.89 16.05
C SER A 146 8.51 12.66 16.56
N ARG A 147 8.89 13.76 15.88
CA ARG A 147 10.01 14.61 16.31
C ARG A 147 9.70 15.38 17.59
N THR A 148 8.42 15.58 17.89
CA THR A 148 7.93 16.31 19.06
C THR A 148 7.01 15.40 19.86
N GLU A 149 7.13 15.39 21.20
CA GLU A 149 6.29 14.58 22.07
C GLU A 149 4.80 14.99 21.99
N THR A 150 4.57 16.30 21.90
CA THR A 150 3.26 16.89 21.63
C THR A 150 3.26 17.55 20.26
N CYS A 151 2.15 17.43 19.53
CA CYS A 151 1.93 18.14 18.27
C CYS A 151 0.70 19.03 18.35
N ASN A 152 0.72 20.14 17.63
CA ASN A 152 -0.42 21.05 17.56
C ASN A 152 -1.53 20.42 16.71
N LYS A 153 -2.77 20.49 17.19
CA LYS A 153 -3.96 20.03 16.45
C LYS A 153 -4.03 20.57 15.01
N VAL A 154 -3.69 21.84 14.79
CA VAL A 154 -3.71 22.46 13.45
C VAL A 154 -2.68 21.80 12.53
N GLU A 155 -1.51 21.47 13.06
CA GLU A 155 -0.47 20.78 12.30
C GLU A 155 -0.89 19.35 11.97
N LEU A 156 -1.43 18.63 12.95
CA LEU A 156 -1.97 17.28 12.75
C LEU A 156 -3.05 17.27 11.67
N GLN A 157 -4.04 18.17 11.75
CA GLN A 157 -5.10 18.31 10.74
C GLN A 157 -4.53 18.57 9.35
N LYS A 158 -3.50 19.42 9.24
CA LYS A 158 -2.85 19.71 7.97
C LYS A 158 -2.14 18.50 7.39
N LYS A 159 -1.40 17.74 8.21
CA LYS A 159 -0.70 16.51 7.76
C LYS A 159 -1.70 15.41 7.40
N TRP A 160 -2.74 15.24 8.21
CA TRP A 160 -3.84 14.30 7.97
C TRP A 160 -4.55 14.57 6.64
N LYS A 161 -4.97 15.82 6.42
CA LYS A 161 -5.59 16.24 5.15
C LYS A 161 -4.64 16.08 3.96
N GLY A 162 -3.34 16.33 4.16
CA GLY A 162 -2.32 16.12 3.12
C GLY A 162 -2.17 14.67 2.68
N LEU A 163 -2.59 13.70 3.50
CA LEU A 163 -2.66 12.27 3.15
C LEU A 163 -4.03 11.87 2.59
N CYS A 164 -4.93 12.82 2.36
CA CYS A 164 -6.29 12.60 1.85
C CYS A 164 -7.12 11.66 2.75
N LEU A 165 -6.89 11.74 4.06
CA LEU A 165 -7.64 11.00 5.07
C LEU A 165 -8.94 11.75 5.45
N PRO A 166 -10.04 11.05 5.78
CA PRO A 166 -11.30 11.68 6.18
C PRO A 166 -11.16 12.50 7.47
N MET A 167 -11.67 13.74 7.46
CA MET A 167 -11.59 14.62 8.64
C MET A 167 -12.50 14.15 9.78
N ASP A 168 -13.65 13.55 9.48
CA ASP A 168 -14.57 13.02 10.49
C ASP A 168 -13.91 11.90 11.32
N GLN A 169 -13.06 11.09 10.68
CA GLN A 169 -12.27 10.08 11.37
C GLN A 169 -11.26 10.73 12.34
N LEU A 170 -10.59 11.80 11.90
CA LEU A 170 -9.67 12.55 12.77
C LEU A 170 -10.40 13.15 13.97
N GLU A 171 -11.57 13.74 13.76
CA GLU A 171 -12.37 14.34 14.83
C GLU A 171 -12.83 13.28 15.84
N THR A 172 -13.22 12.10 15.36
CA THR A 172 -13.56 10.95 16.21
C THR A 172 -12.37 10.53 17.09
N LEU A 173 -11.16 10.41 16.50
CA LEU A 173 -9.95 10.08 17.26
C LEU A 173 -9.58 11.18 18.27
N LEU A 174 -9.74 12.44 17.89
CA LEU A 174 -9.47 13.56 18.78
C LEU A 174 -10.42 13.60 19.97
N LEU A 175 -11.70 13.31 19.74
CA LEU A 175 -12.72 13.21 20.78
C LEU A 175 -12.44 12.05 21.73
N LEU A 176 -12.12 10.86 21.19
CA LEU A 176 -11.81 9.67 21.99
C LEU A 176 -10.61 9.90 22.91
N GLY A 177 -9.58 10.58 22.43
CA GLY A 177 -8.40 10.93 23.24
C GLY A 177 -8.59 12.16 24.13
N SER A 178 -9.77 12.80 24.12
CA SER A 178 -10.03 14.06 24.85
C SER A 178 -8.98 15.16 24.56
N PHE A 179 -8.48 15.22 23.33
CA PHE A 179 -7.44 16.18 22.95
C PHE A 179 -8.03 17.56 22.64
N SER A 180 -7.41 18.61 23.17
CA SER A 180 -7.84 20.00 22.98
C SER A 180 -7.00 20.71 21.90
N SER A 181 -5.95 21.42 22.31
CA SER A 181 -5.05 22.18 21.41
C SER A 181 -3.74 21.45 21.16
N GLU A 182 -3.21 20.82 22.21
CA GLU A 182 -2.01 19.97 22.14
C GLU A 182 -2.43 18.51 22.16
N VAL A 183 -1.81 17.73 21.28
CA VAL A 183 -2.08 16.30 21.12
C VAL A 183 -0.80 15.56 21.52
N ASN A 184 -0.90 14.67 22.51
CA ASN A 184 0.19 13.73 22.79
C ASN A 184 0.30 12.77 21.60
N TRP A 185 1.43 12.81 20.91
CA TRP A 185 1.58 12.07 19.66
C TRP A 185 1.46 10.56 19.86
N MET A 186 2.02 10.02 20.96
CA MET A 186 2.02 8.58 21.20
C MET A 186 0.64 8.05 21.60
N GLU A 187 -0.14 8.84 22.32
CA GLU A 187 -1.53 8.51 22.65
C GLU A 187 -2.42 8.56 21.41
N PHE A 188 -2.32 9.63 20.60
CA PHE A 188 -3.03 9.72 19.32
C PHE A 188 -2.63 8.58 18.37
N PHE A 189 -1.34 8.25 18.32
CA PHE A 189 -0.83 7.12 17.55
C PHE A 189 -1.46 5.81 18.01
N ALA A 190 -1.59 5.59 19.32
CA ALA A 190 -2.26 4.41 19.87
C ALA A 190 -3.72 4.32 19.40
N LEU A 191 -4.46 5.43 19.41
CA LEU A 191 -5.83 5.49 18.88
C LEU A 191 -5.88 5.16 17.38
N GLY A 192 -4.90 5.65 16.62
CA GLY A 192 -4.73 5.28 15.21
C GLY A 192 -4.59 3.77 15.04
N CYS A 193 -3.72 3.13 15.84
CA CYS A 193 -3.58 1.67 15.87
C CYS A 193 -4.87 0.96 16.29
N SER A 194 -5.63 1.52 17.24
CA SER A 194 -6.94 1.01 17.66
C SER A 194 -7.94 1.00 16.53
N SER A 195 -8.02 2.09 15.77
CA SER A 195 -8.92 2.20 14.60
C SER A 195 -8.59 1.22 13.48
N LEU A 196 -7.33 0.75 13.40
CA LEU A 196 -6.88 -0.28 12.46
C LEU A 196 -7.16 -1.70 12.98
N GLY A 197 -6.88 -1.95 14.26
CA GLY A 197 -6.86 -3.28 14.87
C GLY A 197 -8.21 -3.80 15.35
N GLY A 198 -9.13 -2.91 15.74
CA GLY A 198 -10.45 -3.22 16.30
C GLY A 198 -10.43 -3.95 17.66
N THR A 199 -9.30 -4.52 18.06
CA THR A 199 -9.05 -5.17 19.36
C THR A 199 -7.72 -4.70 19.92
N LEU A 200 -7.58 -4.67 21.25
CA LEU A 200 -6.34 -4.26 21.94
C LEU A 200 -5.09 -4.99 21.39
N ILE A 201 -5.17 -6.30 21.22
CA ILE A 201 -4.03 -7.12 20.74
C ILE A 201 -3.65 -6.74 19.30
N ASN A 202 -4.61 -6.62 18.39
CA ASN A 202 -4.31 -6.26 17.00
C ASN A 202 -3.76 -4.82 16.90
N SER A 203 -4.25 -3.92 17.75
CA SER A 203 -3.76 -2.54 17.84
C SER A 203 -2.29 -2.50 18.22
N LEU A 204 -1.90 -3.29 19.23
CA LEU A 204 -0.50 -3.42 19.63
C LEU A 204 0.36 -4.08 18.55
N LYS A 205 -0.17 -5.05 17.80
CA LYS A 205 0.54 -5.63 16.64
C LYS A 205 0.85 -4.55 15.61
N TYR A 206 -0.13 -3.72 15.24
CA TYR A 206 0.09 -2.59 14.34
C TYR A 206 1.11 -1.60 14.90
N ALA A 207 1.04 -1.30 16.20
CA ALA A 207 2.00 -0.40 16.84
C ALA A 207 3.44 -0.94 16.73
N CYS A 208 3.65 -2.23 17.04
CA CYS A 208 4.96 -2.87 16.89
C CYS A 208 5.46 -2.83 15.44
N GLU A 209 4.60 -3.17 14.47
CA GLU A 209 4.95 -3.18 13.04
C GLU A 209 5.27 -1.78 12.47
N ILE A 210 4.64 -0.74 13.01
CA ILE A 210 4.88 0.63 12.55
C ILE A 210 6.13 1.23 13.20
N LEU A 211 6.35 0.98 14.50
CA LEU A 211 7.44 1.55 15.28
C LEU A 211 8.77 0.80 15.17
N THR A 212 8.75 -0.45 14.71
CA THR A 212 9.96 -1.27 14.57
C THR A 212 10.91 -0.74 13.50
N GLU A 213 12.21 -0.92 13.76
CA GLU A 213 13.29 -0.75 12.78
C GLU A 213 13.61 -2.07 12.03
N ASP A 214 13.16 -3.22 12.55
CA ASP A 214 13.27 -4.52 11.88
C ASP A 214 12.66 -4.48 10.46
N GLU A 215 13.19 -5.31 9.56
CA GLU A 215 12.62 -5.51 8.23
C GLU A 215 11.15 -5.99 8.29
N GLU A 216 10.37 -5.63 7.27
CA GLU A 216 8.96 -6.02 7.17
C GLU A 216 8.80 -7.55 7.14
N GLY A 217 7.92 -8.09 8.00
CA GLY A 217 7.79 -9.53 8.21
C GLY A 217 8.77 -10.11 9.25
N GLY A 218 9.63 -9.28 9.83
CA GLY A 218 10.50 -9.61 10.95
C GLY A 218 9.77 -9.70 12.29
N ALA A 219 10.55 -9.68 13.38
CA ALA A 219 10.03 -9.84 14.74
C ALA A 219 9.33 -8.60 15.31
N ALA A 220 9.38 -7.47 14.58
CA ALA A 220 8.81 -6.17 14.94
C ALA A 220 9.18 -5.74 16.36
N ARG A 221 10.49 -5.65 16.62
CA ARG A 221 11.01 -5.32 17.96
C ARG A 221 10.80 -3.85 18.31
N ILE A 222 10.23 -3.61 19.48
CA ILE A 222 10.12 -2.26 20.05
C ILE A 222 10.58 -2.23 21.52
N PRO A 223 11.05 -1.08 22.03
CA PRO A 223 11.39 -0.92 23.43
C PRO A 223 10.20 -1.21 24.37
N PHE A 224 10.45 -1.93 25.46
CA PHE A 224 9.39 -2.32 26.40
C PHE A 224 8.67 -1.13 27.04
N ASN A 225 9.39 -0.05 27.34
CA ASN A 225 8.78 1.17 27.87
C ASN A 225 7.75 1.78 26.90
N VAL A 226 8.02 1.74 25.60
CA VAL A 226 7.09 2.21 24.57
C VAL A 226 5.88 1.28 24.50
N PHE A 227 6.11 -0.04 24.45
CA PHE A 227 5.03 -1.03 24.46
C PHE A 227 4.13 -0.87 25.70
N ALA A 228 4.72 -0.75 26.88
CA ALA A 228 3.99 -0.61 28.14
C ALA A 228 3.12 0.65 28.14
N LYS A 229 3.66 1.80 27.72
CA LYS A 229 2.89 3.05 27.59
C LYS A 229 1.67 2.88 26.67
N LEU A 230 1.86 2.27 25.49
CA LEU A 230 0.78 2.04 24.52
C LEU A 230 -0.26 1.07 25.05
N TYR A 231 0.17 -0.04 25.66
CA TYR A 231 -0.73 -1.03 26.26
C TYR A 231 -1.57 -0.42 27.38
N THR A 232 -0.92 0.28 28.32
CA THR A 232 -1.61 0.92 29.44
C THR A 232 -2.62 1.94 28.94
N TYR A 233 -2.27 2.79 27.99
CA TYR A 233 -3.19 3.79 27.45
C TYR A 233 -4.43 3.15 26.79
N LEU A 234 -4.23 2.15 25.92
CA LEU A 234 -5.33 1.47 25.25
C LEU A 234 -6.20 0.65 26.20
N ALA A 235 -5.61 -0.01 27.19
CA ALA A 235 -6.35 -0.79 28.19
C ALA A 235 -7.24 0.10 29.07
N HIS A 236 -6.80 1.32 29.39
CA HIS A 236 -7.65 2.30 30.09
C HIS A 236 -8.80 2.81 29.22
N LEU A 237 -8.55 2.98 27.92
CA LEU A 237 -9.57 3.44 26.98
C LEU A 237 -10.69 2.39 26.79
N ASP A 238 -10.34 1.11 26.74
CA ASP A 238 -11.32 0.02 26.64
C ASP A 238 -12.18 -0.13 27.92
N GLY A 239 -11.74 0.40 29.06
CA GLY A 239 -12.49 0.45 30.32
C GLY A 239 -12.75 -0.90 31.02
N ASP A 240 -12.37 -2.01 30.39
CA ASP A 240 -12.64 -3.38 30.85
C ASP A 240 -11.51 -3.97 31.72
N MET A 241 -10.37 -3.25 31.85
CA MET A 241 -9.20 -3.73 32.58
C MET A 241 -8.88 -2.88 33.81
N SER A 242 -8.77 -3.53 34.98
CA SER A 242 -8.26 -2.91 36.20
C SER A 242 -6.75 -2.67 36.14
N GLN A 243 -6.25 -1.68 36.88
CA GLN A 243 -4.81 -1.39 36.98
C GLN A 243 -3.98 -2.61 37.38
N ASN A 244 -4.49 -3.44 38.29
CA ASN A 244 -3.84 -4.68 38.71
C ASN A 244 -3.68 -5.69 37.57
N GLN A 245 -4.68 -5.81 36.68
CA GLN A 245 -4.58 -6.70 35.52
C GLN A 245 -3.54 -6.20 34.52
N ILE A 246 -3.48 -4.88 34.31
CA ILE A 246 -2.46 -4.23 33.46
C ILE A 246 -1.06 -4.50 34.02
N ASP A 247 -0.86 -4.24 35.31
CA ASP A 247 0.44 -4.40 35.97
C ASP A 247 0.89 -5.87 36.03
N ASN A 248 -0.04 -6.79 36.27
CA ASN A 248 0.24 -8.24 36.25
C ASN A 248 0.67 -8.70 34.85
N PHE A 249 0.00 -8.23 33.80
CA PHE A 249 0.36 -8.55 32.43
C PHE A 249 1.74 -8.00 32.08
N LEU A 250 2.01 -6.72 32.36
CA LEU A 250 3.31 -6.10 32.10
C LEU A 250 4.44 -6.78 32.89
N SER A 251 4.18 -7.16 34.15
CA SER A 251 5.13 -7.88 35.00
C SER A 251 5.43 -9.28 34.46
N SER A 252 4.44 -9.97 33.88
CA SER A 252 4.65 -11.28 33.25
C SER A 252 5.57 -11.22 32.01
N LEU A 253 5.63 -10.07 31.34
CA LEU A 253 6.49 -9.84 30.17
C LEU A 253 7.91 -9.43 30.53
N GLN A 254 8.13 -8.79 31.69
CA GLN A 254 9.45 -8.32 32.11
C GLN A 254 10.56 -9.40 32.10
N PRO A 255 10.35 -10.65 32.54
CA PRO A 255 11.39 -11.69 32.48
C PRO A 255 11.86 -11.98 31.06
N GLN A 256 10.94 -12.03 30.10
CA GLN A 256 11.24 -12.29 28.69
C GLN A 256 11.98 -11.11 28.04
N VAL A 257 11.63 -9.89 28.46
CA VAL A 257 12.25 -8.64 28.01
C VAL A 257 13.68 -8.51 28.54
N ARG A 258 13.92 -8.86 29.81
CA ARG A 258 15.28 -8.85 30.42
C ARG A 258 16.22 -9.81 29.69
N GLN A 259 15.74 -10.98 29.28
CA GLN A 259 16.51 -11.93 28.46
C GLN A 259 16.79 -11.42 27.04
N LYS A 260 15.98 -10.50 26.52
CA LYS A 260 16.04 -9.98 25.15
C LYS A 260 16.54 -8.52 25.08
N MET A 261 17.31 -8.06 26.06
CA MET A 261 17.88 -6.70 26.09
C MET A 261 16.84 -5.56 26.02
N GLY A 262 15.67 -5.72 26.65
CA GLY A 262 14.73 -4.61 26.80
C GLY A 262 13.69 -4.44 25.68
N VAL A 263 13.62 -5.36 24.71
CA VAL A 263 12.66 -5.27 23.59
C VAL A 263 11.53 -6.32 23.65
N VAL A 264 10.35 -5.91 23.18
CA VAL A 264 9.15 -6.74 22.98
C VAL A 264 9.02 -7.09 21.50
N ARG A 265 8.40 -8.23 21.18
CA ARG A 265 8.16 -8.72 19.81
C ARG A 265 6.67 -8.99 19.58
N ARG A 266 6.24 -8.96 18.32
CA ARG A 266 4.87 -9.27 17.88
C ARG A 266 4.48 -10.72 18.16
#